data_AF-A0A7G9YBC7-F1
#
_entry.id   AF-A0A7G9YBC7-F1
#
_cell.length_a   1.000
_cell.length_b   1.000
_cell.length_c   1.000
_cell.angle_alpha   90.00
_cell.angle_beta   90.00
_cell.angle_gamma   90.00
#
_symmetry.space_group_name_H-M   'P 1'
#
loop_
_entity.id
_entity.type
_entity.pdbx_description
1 polymer ?
#
loop_
_entity_poly.entity_id
_entity_poly.type
_entity_poly.pdbx_seq_one_letter_code
_entity_poly.pdbx_strand_id
1 'polypeptide(L)'
;MDMELAIRLVIELFWIYACIYAVRSTKLIYWRQCWYIILAGCLIHTTYIMVALAVDVPYVGAIRNIGMAIVAIGIMMLARRMKAIMG
;
A
#
# COMPACT_ATOMS: atom_id res chain seq x y z
N MET A 1 5.14 14.25 16.94
CA MET A 1 5.63 13.09 16.17
C MET A 1 4.61 11.96 16.19
N ASP A 2 4.11 11.58 17.37
CA ASP A 2 3.20 10.42 17.52
C ASP A 2 1.81 10.63 16.91
N MET A 3 1.23 11.82 17.04
CA MET A 3 -0.09 12.12 16.46
C MET A 3 -0.07 12.05 14.92
N GLU A 4 1.02 12.48 14.28
CA GLU A 4 1.16 12.42 12.82
C GLU A 4 1.29 10.96 12.34
N LEU A 5 2.09 10.14 13.03
CA LEU A 5 2.18 8.72 12.72
C LEU A 5 0.86 7.98 12.97
N ALA A 6 0.13 8.32 14.03
CA ALA A 6 -1.17 7.74 14.32
C ALA A 6 -2.19 8.05 13.22
N ILE A 7 -2.23 9.29 12.72
CA ILE A 7 -3.10 9.66 11.58
C ILE A 7 -2.70 8.87 10.33
N ARG A 8 -1.40 8.78 10.04
CA ARG A 8 -0.89 7.98 8.91
C ARG A 8 -1.27 6.50 9.02
N LEU A 9 -1.23 5.93 10.24
CA LEU A 9 -1.66 4.56 10.50
C LEU A 9 -3.14 4.35 10.17
N VAL A 10 -4.01 5.27 10.60
CA VAL A 10 -5.45 5.20 10.31
C VAL A 10 -5.72 5.26 8.80
N ILE A 11 -5.02 6.15 8.09
CA ILE A 11 -5.13 6.26 6.62
C ILE A 11 -4.66 4.96 5.95
N GLU A 12 -3.56 4.36 6.41
CA GLU A 12 -3.08 3.07 5.89
C GLU A 12 -4.06 1.92 6.15
N LEU A 13 -4.64 1.84 7.34
CA LEU A 13 -5.66 0.82 7.65
C LEU A 13 -6.87 0.93 6.73
N PHE A 14 -7.31 2.16 6.42
CA PHE A 14 -8.35 2.40 5.43
C PHE A 14 -7.94 1.89 4.03
N TRP A 15 -6.70 2.16 3.61
CA TRP A 15 -6.17 1.69 2.33
C TRP A 15 -6.05 0.17 2.25
N ILE A 16 -5.59 -0.48 3.31
CA ILE A 16 -5.55 -1.95 3.42
C ILE A 16 -6.95 -2.52 3.26
N TYR A 17 -7.94 -1.96 3.97
CA TYR A 17 -9.33 -2.37 3.85
C TYR A 17 -9.85 -2.21 2.42
N ALA A 18 -9.61 -1.05 1.80
CA ALA A 18 -9.99 -0.79 0.42
C ALA A 18 -9.34 -1.78 -0.56
N CYS A 19 -8.06 -2.12 -0.36
CA CYS A 19 -7.36 -3.10 -1.18
C CYS A 19 -7.94 -4.51 -1.04
N ILE A 20 -8.24 -4.95 0.19
CA ILE A 20 -8.88 -6.25 0.44
C ILE A 20 -10.26 -6.30 -0.22
N TYR A 21 -11.03 -5.22 -0.10
CA TYR A 21 -12.33 -5.12 -0.75
C TYR A 21 -12.21 -5.16 -2.29
N ALA A 22 -11.23 -4.45 -2.85
CA ALA A 22 -10.97 -4.45 -4.29
C ALA A 22 -10.54 -5.83 -4.80
N VAL A 23 -9.67 -6.55 -4.07
CA VAL A 23 -9.29 -7.94 -4.37
C VAL A 23 -10.52 -8.85 -4.45
N ARG A 24 -11.43 -8.73 -3.48
CA ARG A 24 -12.64 -9.56 -3.37
C ARG A 24 -13.67 -9.26 -4.46
N SER A 25 -13.85 -7.99 -4.81
CA SER A 25 -14.82 -7.53 -5.81
C SER A 25 -14.34 -7.72 -7.25
N THR A 26 -13.03 -7.74 -7.47
CA THR A 26 -12.44 -7.87 -8.80
C THR A 26 -12.54 -9.31 -9.32
N LYS A 27 -13.28 -9.53 -10.40
CA LYS A 27 -13.44 -10.84 -11.05
C LYS A 27 -12.25 -11.24 -11.94
N LEU A 28 -11.54 -10.27 -12.49
CA LEU A 28 -10.41 -10.50 -13.40
C LEU A 28 -9.13 -10.82 -12.62
N ILE A 29 -8.53 -11.98 -12.87
CA ILE A 29 -7.35 -12.50 -12.15
C ILE A 29 -6.19 -11.50 -12.19
N TYR A 30 -5.93 -10.89 -13.34
CA TYR A 30 -4.83 -9.95 -13.54
C TYR A 30 -5.05 -8.59 -12.85
N TRP A 31 -6.29 -8.13 -12.71
CA TRP A 31 -6.60 -6.95 -11.90
C TRP A 31 -6.44 -7.25 -10.41
N ARG A 32 -6.84 -8.47 -10.00
CA ARG A 32 -6.67 -8.93 -8.63
C ARG A 32 -5.18 -8.99 -8.23
N GLN A 33 -4.31 -9.42 -9.14
CA GLN A 33 -2.86 -9.38 -8.95
C GLN A 33 -2.33 -7.95 -8.71
N CYS A 34 -2.84 -6.95 -9.44
CA CYS A 34 -2.44 -5.56 -9.22
C CYS A 34 -2.81 -5.09 -7.80
N TRP A 35 -4.03 -5.41 -7.36
CA TRP A 35 -4.48 -5.09 -6.01
C TRP A 35 -3.69 -5.83 -4.92
N TYR A 36 -3.25 -7.07 -5.16
CA TYR A 36 -2.36 -7.78 -4.25
C TYR A 36 -0.99 -7.11 -4.11
N ILE A 37 -0.43 -6.57 -5.20
CA ILE A 37 0.84 -5.84 -5.14
C ILE A 37 0.69 -4.54 -4.34
N ILE A 38 -0.40 -3.79 -4.55
CA ILE A 38 -0.69 -2.60 -3.73
C ILE A 38 -0.82 -2.98 -2.26
N LEU A 39 -1.59 -4.03 -1.96
CA LEU A 39 -1.77 -4.54 -0.59
C LEU A 39 -0.44 -4.91 0.07
N ALA A 40 0.46 -5.58 -0.66
CA ALA A 40 1.79 -5.92 -0.15
C ALA A 40 2.61 -4.67 0.21
N GLY A 41 2.56 -3.62 -0.63
CA GLY A 41 3.20 -2.35 -0.34
C GLY A 41 2.62 -1.65 0.90
N CYS A 42 1.29 -1.63 1.05
CA CYS A 42 0.61 -1.07 2.23
C CYS A 42 0.97 -1.82 3.52
N LEU A 43 1.10 -3.15 3.47
CA LEU A 43 1.52 -3.95 4.63
C LEU A 43 2.97 -3.63 5.06
N ILE A 44 3.88 -3.47 4.10
CA ILE A 44 5.27 -3.08 4.39
C ILE A 44 5.32 -1.66 4.96
N HIS A 45 4.55 -0.73 4.39
CA HIS A 45 4.46 0.64 4.89
C HIS A 45 3.84 0.71 6.29
N THR A 46 2.82 -0.10 6.57
CA THR A 46 2.22 -0.22 7.90
C THR A 46 3.23 -0.78 8.91
N THR A 47 4.03 -1.77 8.51
CA THR A 47 5.11 -2.31 9.35
C THR A 47 6.12 -1.21 9.72
N TYR A 48 6.45 -0.32 8.78
CA TYR A 48 7.26 0.87 9.07
C TYR A 48 6.62 1.76 10.15
N ILE A 49 5.33 2.10 10.02
CA ILE A 49 4.63 2.96 10.98
C ILE A 49 4.63 2.33 12.37
N MET A 50 4.38 1.01 12.46
CA MET A 50 4.39 0.29 13.73
C MET A 50 5.78 0.26 14.38
N VAL A 51 6.84 0.03 13.59
CA VAL A 51 8.21 0.05 14.11
C VAL A 51 8.58 1.47 14.57
N ALA A 52 8.22 2.49 13.79
CA ALA A 52 8.48 3.89 14.13
C ALA A 52 7.71 4.37 15.38
N LEU A 53 6.52 3.82 15.65
CA LEU A 53 5.76 4.10 16.88
C LEU A 53 6.34 3.36 18.10
N ALA A 54 6.98 2.20 17.90
CA ALA A 54 7.44 1.35 19.00
C ALA A 54 8.93 1.55 19.35
N VAL A 55 9.77 1.89 18.37
CA VAL A 55 11.23 1.90 18.51
C VAL A 55 11.87 2.94 17.58
N ASP A 56 12.75 3.79 18.12
CA ASP A 56 13.59 4.70 17.33
C ASP A 56 14.72 3.92 16.61
N VAL A 57 14.39 3.29 15.46
CA VAL A 57 15.36 2.49 14.67
C VAL A 57 15.92 3.32 13.49
N PRO A 58 17.25 3.36 13.28
CA PRO A 58 17.88 4.23 12.28
C PRO A 58 17.59 3.89 10.80
N TYR A 59 16.92 2.77 10.50
CA TYR A 59 16.61 2.33 9.12
C TYR A 59 15.13 2.46 8.73
N VAL A 60 14.34 3.07 9.59
CA VAL A 60 12.88 3.21 9.48
C VAL A 60 12.50 3.96 8.18
N GLY A 61 13.28 4.96 7.77
CA GLY A 61 13.06 5.66 6.49
C GLY A 61 13.21 4.78 5.23
N ALA A 62 14.07 3.76 5.25
CA ALA A 62 14.26 2.88 4.10
C ALA A 62 13.06 1.94 3.89
N ILE A 63 12.51 1.39 4.97
CA ILE A 63 11.31 0.53 4.94
C ILE A 63 10.12 1.31 4.39
N ARG A 64 9.96 2.57 4.81
CA ARG A 64 8.94 3.48 4.28
C ARG A 64 9.00 3.57 2.75
N ASN A 65 10.18 3.88 2.23
CA ASN A 65 10.38 4.10 0.80
C ASN A 65 10.17 2.82 -0.01
N ILE A 66 10.58 1.66 0.51
CA ILE A 66 10.33 0.36 -0.12
C ILE A 66 8.83 0.07 -0.21
N GLY A 67 8.08 0.26 0.89
CA GLY A 67 6.63 0.07 0.90
C GLY A 67 5.93 0.94 -0.14
N MET A 68 6.26 2.24 -0.17
CA MET A 68 5.69 3.19 -1.14
C MET A 68 6.08 2.88 -2.59
N ALA A 69 7.30 2.42 -2.85
CA ALA A 69 7.73 2.01 -4.19
C ALA A 69 6.90 0.82 -4.71
N ILE A 70 6.61 -0.16 -3.83
CA ILE A 70 5.78 -1.32 -4.19
C ILE A 70 4.34 -0.89 -4.45
N VAL A 71 3.76 -0.01 -3.62
CA VAL A 71 2.44 0.60 -3.87
C VAL A 71 2.42 1.28 -5.24
N ALA A 72 3.43 2.09 -5.54
CA ALA A 72 3.53 2.80 -6.82
C ALA A 72 3.59 1.83 -8.03
N ILE A 73 4.30 0.70 -7.91
CA ILE A 73 4.31 -0.34 -8.95
C ILE A 73 2.90 -0.90 -9.17
N GLY A 74 2.18 -1.23 -8.09
CA GLY A 74 0.81 -1.73 -8.18
C GLY A 74 -0.15 -0.72 -8.83
N ILE A 75 -0.04 0.56 -8.48
CA ILE A 75 -0.81 1.64 -9.09
C ILE A 75 -0.47 1.81 -10.57
N MET A 76 0.81 1.78 -10.95
CA MET A 76 1.23 1.85 -12.35
C MET A 76 0.70 0.68 -13.17
N MET A 77 0.67 -0.53 -12.59
CA MET A 77 0.08 -1.70 -13.24
C MET A 77 -1.42 -1.49 -13.49
N LEU A 78 -2.17 -1.02 -12.49
CA LEU A 78 -3.58 -0.67 -12.63
C LEU A 78 -3.80 0.43 -13.69
N ALA A 79 -3.03 1.51 -13.63
CA ALA A 79 -3.16 2.65 -14.55
C ALA A 79 -2.88 2.25 -16.01
N ARG A 80 -1.82 1.46 -16.27
CA ARG A 80 -1.52 0.95 -17.62
C ARG A 80 -2.67 0.11 -18.18
N ARG A 81 -3.37 -0.64 -17.32
CA ARG A 81 -4.50 -1.48 -17.74
C ARG A 81 -5.77 -0.68 -17.93
N MET A 82 -6.03 0.31 -17.07
CA MET A 82 -7.12 1.26 -17.27
C MET A 82 -6.98 2.01 -18.59
N LYS A 83 -5.76 2.48 -18.92
CA LYS A 83 -5.48 3.12 -20.21
C LYS A 83 -5.80 2.17 -21.37
N ALA A 84 -5.32 0.92 -21.32
CA ALA A 84 -5.59 -0.07 -22.38
C ALA A 84 -7.09 -0.36 -22.61
N ILE A 85 -7.96 -0.11 -21.64
CA ILE A 85 -9.42 -0.26 -21.78
C ILE A 85 -10.07 1.02 -22.32
N MET A 86 -9.60 2.19 -21.91
CA MET A 86 -10.17 3.49 -22.28
C MET A 86 -9.65 4.05 -23.62
N GLY A 87 -8.51 3.57 -24.12
CA GLY A 87 -7.82 4.06 -25.33
C GLY A 87 -6.62 4.93 -25.00
#